data_AF-Q862M7-F1
#
_entry.id   AF-Q862M7-F1
#
_cell.length_a   1.000
_cell.length_b   1.000
_cell.length_c   1.000
_cell.angle_alpha   90.00
_cell.angle_beta   90.00
_cell.angle_gamma   90.00
#
_symmetry.space_group_name_H-M   'P 1'
#
loop_
_entity.id
_entity.type
_entity.pdbx_description
1 polymer ?
#
loop_
_entity_poly.entity_id
_entity_poly.type
_entity_poly.pdbx_seq_one_letter_code
_entity_poly.pdbx_strand_id
1 'polypeptide(L)'
;TVVGLSLEEYGFDSLPFDGILGLAFPAMGIEDTIPIFDNLWSHGAFSEPVFAFYLNTNKPEGSVVMFGGVDHRYYKGELNWIPVSQTSHWQISMNNISMNGTV
;
A
#
# COMPACT_ATOMS: atom_id res chain seq x y z
N THR A 1 11.09 6.35 -12.85
CA THR A 1 11.00 6.69 -11.42
C THR A 1 12.34 7.17 -10.89
N VAL A 2 12.30 8.07 -9.91
CA VAL A 2 13.45 8.48 -9.09
C VAL A 2 13.29 7.84 -7.71
N VAL A 3 14.38 7.33 -7.13
CA VAL A 3 14.43 6.79 -5.76
C VAL A 3 15.38 7.65 -4.94
N GLY A 4 14.98 8.02 -3.73
CA GLY A 4 15.82 8.80 -2.82
C GLY A 4 16.99 7.97 -2.30
N LEU A 5 18.19 8.56 -2.30
CA LEU A 5 19.36 8.01 -1.62
C LEU A 5 19.54 8.77 -0.31
N SER A 6 19.31 8.08 0.80
CA SER A 6 19.48 8.64 2.12
C SER A 6 20.96 8.89 2.43
N LEU A 7 21.27 10.04 3.04
CA LEU A 7 22.60 10.40 3.51
C LEU A 7 22.66 10.50 5.04
N GLU A 8 21.52 10.79 5.67
CA GLU A 8 21.36 10.92 7.11
C GLU A 8 19.99 10.36 7.51
N GLU A 9 19.97 9.55 8.57
CA GLU A 9 18.77 8.86 9.06
C GLU A 9 18.68 9.02 10.57
N TYR A 10 17.46 9.27 11.07
CA TYR A 10 17.19 9.37 12.51
C TYR A 10 16.05 8.41 12.86
N GLY A 11 16.32 7.46 13.76
CA GLY A 11 15.32 6.48 14.22
C GLY A 11 15.17 5.24 13.34
N PHE A 12 16.06 5.02 12.37
CA PHE A 12 16.09 3.82 11.52
C PHE A 12 17.13 2.77 11.96
N ASP A 13 18.04 3.12 12.87
CA ASP A 13 19.21 2.30 13.24
C ASP A 13 18.91 0.88 13.74
N SER A 14 17.70 0.64 14.25
CA SER A 14 17.29 -0.65 14.83
C SER A 14 16.14 -1.33 14.07
N LEU A 15 15.73 -0.78 12.92
CA LEU A 15 14.65 -1.34 12.13
C LEU A 15 15.17 -2.48 11.26
N PRO A 16 14.36 -3.55 11.06
CA PRO A 16 14.78 -4.70 10.28
C PRO A 16 14.65 -4.47 8.75
N PHE A 17 14.63 -3.22 8.29
CA PHE A 17 14.47 -2.85 6.88
C PHE A 17 15.34 -1.64 6.51
N ASP A 18 15.80 -1.60 5.25
CA ASP A 18 16.75 -0.59 4.76
C ASP A 18 16.08 0.68 4.22
N GLY A 19 14.76 0.67 4.01
CA GLY A 19 14.05 1.80 3.44
C GLY A 19 12.56 1.57 3.26
N ILE A 20 11.91 2.54 2.62
CA ILE A 20 10.45 2.59 2.47
C ILE A 20 10.09 2.67 0.99
N LEU A 21 9.18 1.79 0.55
CA LEU A 21 8.53 1.88 -0.74
C LEU A 21 7.13 2.48 -0.56
N GLY A 22 6.95 3.73 -0.97
CA GLY A 22 5.65 4.41 -0.92
C GLY A 22 4.69 3.93 -2.00
N LEU A 23 3.44 3.65 -1.61
CA LEU A 23 2.35 3.23 -2.50
C LEU A 23 1.11 4.14 -2.42
N ALA A 24 1.26 5.34 -1.84
CA ALA A 24 0.21 6.36 -1.83
C ALA A 24 0.11 7.07 -3.20
N PHE A 25 -0.86 7.98 -3.34
CA PHE A 25 -1.05 8.72 -4.58
C PHE A 25 0.13 9.68 -4.86
N PRO A 26 0.39 10.04 -6.13
CA PRO A 26 1.43 11.01 -6.50
C PRO A 26 1.37 12.33 -5.75
N ALA A 27 0.18 12.76 -5.30
CA ALA A 27 0.00 13.98 -4.50
C ALA A 27 0.75 13.99 -3.15
N MET A 28 1.17 12.82 -2.65
CA MET A 28 2.01 12.69 -1.45
C MET A 28 3.50 12.50 -1.76
N GLY A 29 3.86 12.39 -3.04
CA GLY A 29 5.23 12.24 -3.49
C GLY A 29 6.02 13.54 -3.38
N ILE A 30 7.33 13.43 -3.56
CA ILE A 30 8.19 14.59 -3.78
C ILE A 30 7.83 15.20 -5.14
N GLU A 31 7.86 16.52 -5.24
CA GLU A 31 7.60 17.24 -6.49
C GLU A 31 8.42 16.65 -7.65
N ASP A 32 7.79 16.56 -8.83
CA ASP A 32 8.36 15.97 -10.05
C ASP A 32 8.80 14.50 -9.95
N THR A 33 8.37 13.75 -8.94
CA THR A 33 8.60 12.30 -8.85
C THR A 33 7.37 11.49 -9.25
N ILE A 34 7.60 10.39 -9.98
CA ILE A 34 6.57 9.40 -10.30
C ILE A 34 6.75 8.22 -9.34
N PRO A 35 5.76 7.91 -8.47
CA PRO A 35 5.82 6.74 -7.59
C PRO A 35 6.07 5.44 -8.37
N ILE A 36 6.67 4.45 -7.69
CA ILE A 36 7.05 3.19 -8.32
C ILE A 36 5.84 2.49 -8.95
N PHE A 37 4.70 2.45 -8.26
CA PHE A 37 3.50 1.78 -8.76
C PHE A 37 2.97 2.43 -10.05
N ASP A 38 2.82 3.75 -10.07
CA ASP A 38 2.41 4.53 -11.25
C ASP A 38 3.36 4.32 -12.44
N ASN A 39 4.67 4.26 -12.17
CA ASN A 39 5.66 4.03 -13.21
C ASN A 39 5.60 2.61 -13.78
N LEU A 40 5.41 1.59 -12.94
CA LEU A 40 5.24 0.21 -13.40
C LEU A 40 3.96 0.08 -14.25
N TRP A 41 2.87 0.72 -13.81
CA TRP A 41 1.63 0.78 -14.57
C TRP A 41 1.82 1.44 -15.94
N SER A 42 2.48 2.60 -15.99
CA SER A 42 2.69 3.33 -17.24
C SER A 42 3.55 2.56 -18.26
N HIS A 43 4.33 1.58 -17.81
CA HIS A 43 5.14 0.69 -18.65
C HIS A 43 4.46 -0.64 -18.97
N GLY A 44 3.20 -0.83 -18.58
CA GLY A 44 2.43 -2.05 -18.86
C GLY A 44 2.94 -3.27 -18.11
N ALA A 45 3.54 -3.10 -16.92
CA ALA A 45 4.08 -4.20 -16.13
C ALA A 45 3.00 -5.15 -15.59
N PHE A 46 1.74 -4.74 -15.59
CA PHE A 46 0.60 -5.53 -15.14
C PHE A 46 -0.68 -5.18 -15.91
N SER A 47 -1.65 -6.08 -15.89
CA SER A 47 -2.93 -5.96 -16.60
C SER A 47 -3.95 -5.06 -15.90
N GLU A 48 -3.87 -4.95 -14.56
CA GLU A 48 -4.80 -4.16 -13.75
C GLU A 48 -4.05 -3.19 -12.84
N PRO A 49 -4.47 -1.92 -12.72
CA PRO A 49 -3.81 -0.92 -11.88
C PRO A 49 -4.19 -1.06 -10.40
N VAL A 50 -4.12 -2.29 -9.86
CA VAL A 50 -4.44 -2.60 -8.46
C VAL A 50 -3.27 -3.31 -7.79
N PHE A 51 -3.22 -3.19 -6.47
CA PHE A 51 -2.35 -3.98 -5.63
C PHE A 51 -3.09 -4.46 -4.39
N ALA A 52 -2.63 -5.56 -3.81
CA ALA A 52 -3.24 -6.16 -2.64
C ALA A 52 -2.17 -6.64 -1.65
N PHE A 53 -2.55 -6.66 -0.37
CA PHE A 53 -1.73 -7.18 0.71
C PHE A 53 -2.40 -8.37 1.37
N TYR A 54 -1.62 -9.42 1.56
CA TYR A 54 -1.89 -10.45 2.56
C TYR A 54 -0.84 -10.35 3.65
N LEU A 55 -1.25 -10.11 4.88
CA LEU A 55 -0.35 -10.01 6.03
C LEU A 55 -0.58 -11.22 6.94
N ASN A 56 0.43 -12.09 7.04
CA ASN A 56 0.37 -13.24 7.92
C ASN A 56 0.61 -12.80 9.37
N THR A 57 -0.32 -13.12 10.27
CA THR A 57 -0.21 -12.79 11.69
C THR A 57 0.35 -13.93 12.54
N ASN A 58 0.45 -15.14 11.98
CA ASN A 58 0.79 -16.35 12.74
C ASN A 58 2.29 -16.67 12.69
N LYS A 59 2.98 -16.25 11.63
CA LYS A 59 4.41 -16.50 11.41
C LYS A 59 5.06 -15.29 10.73
N PRO A 60 6.38 -15.10 10.92
CA PRO A 60 7.13 -14.05 10.20
C PRO A 60 7.07 -14.20 8.68
N GLU A 61 7.00 -15.43 8.16
CA GLU A 61 6.98 -15.71 6.73
C GLU A 61 5.55 -15.81 6.16
N GLY A 62 5.42 -15.56 4.85
CA GLY A 62 4.20 -15.83 4.09
C GLY A 62 3.29 -14.63 3.87
N SER A 63 3.64 -13.44 4.35
CA SER A 63 3.03 -12.18 3.89
C SER A 63 3.38 -11.92 2.42
N VAL A 64 2.46 -11.34 1.66
CA VAL A 64 2.61 -11.10 0.22
C VAL A 64 2.06 -9.73 -0.15
N VAL A 65 2.81 -8.98 -0.95
CA VAL A 65 2.30 -7.87 -1.75
C VAL A 65 2.10 -8.37 -3.18
N MET A 66 0.92 -8.11 -3.74
CA MET A 66 0.54 -8.51 -5.08
C MET A 66 0.36 -7.25 -5.92
N PHE A 67 1.08 -7.13 -7.03
CA PHE A 67 0.89 -6.06 -8.01
C PHE A 67 0.18 -6.63 -9.24
N GLY A 68 -0.85 -5.94 -9.73
CA GLY A 68 -1.55 -6.34 -10.94
C GLY A 68 -2.76 -7.24 -10.76
N GLY A 69 -3.23 -7.42 -9.52
CA GLY A 69 -4.37 -8.27 -9.21
C GLY A 69 -4.35 -8.77 -7.76
N VAL A 70 -5.27 -9.69 -7.47
CA VAL A 70 -5.38 -10.36 -6.16
C VAL A 70 -5.48 -11.86 -6.36
N ASP A 71 -4.75 -12.62 -5.55
CA ASP A 71 -4.83 -14.08 -5.55
C ASP A 71 -5.92 -14.55 -4.57
N HIS A 72 -6.92 -15.23 -5.12
CA HIS A 72 -8.07 -15.76 -4.38
C HIS A 72 -7.71 -16.75 -3.27
N ARG A 73 -6.48 -17.29 -3.24
CA ARG A 73 -6.01 -18.16 -2.15
C ARG A 73 -5.88 -17.42 -0.82
N TYR A 74 -5.75 -16.09 -0.83
CA TYR A 74 -5.50 -15.29 0.37
C TYR A 74 -6.76 -14.67 1.00
N TYR A 75 -7.95 -14.87 0.42
CA TYR A 75 -9.20 -14.37 1.00
C TYR A 75 -10.37 -15.33 0.73
N LYS A 76 -11.52 -15.07 1.36
CA LYS A 76 -12.74 -15.85 1.20
C LYS A 76 -13.90 -14.94 0.87
N GLY A 77 -14.83 -15.42 0.03
CA GLY A 77 -15.98 -14.65 -0.41
C GLY A 77 -15.59 -13.59 -1.44
N GLU A 78 -16.36 -12.50 -1.49
CA GLU A 78 -16.20 -11.40 -2.43
C GLU A 78 -15.49 -10.20 -1.79
N LEU A 79 -14.78 -9.42 -2.61
CA LEU A 79 -14.20 -8.16 -2.17
C LEU A 79 -15.27 -7.06 -2.11
N ASN A 80 -15.28 -6.31 -1.02
CA ASN A 80 -16.12 -5.13 -0.86
C ASN A 80 -15.31 -3.88 -1.16
N TRP A 81 -15.78 -3.07 -2.11
CA TRP A 81 -15.08 -1.85 -2.54
C TRP A 81 -15.61 -0.63 -1.79
N ILE A 82 -14.70 0.19 -1.26
CA ILE A 82 -15.01 1.45 -0.61
C ILE A 82 -14.33 2.56 -1.42
N PRO A 83 -15.05 3.61 -1.86
CA PRO A 83 -14.44 4.68 -2.62
C PRO A 83 -13.44 5.48 -1.76
N VAL A 84 -12.32 5.84 -2.37
CA VAL A 84 -11.34 6.76 -1.78
C VAL A 84 -11.97 8.14 -1.66
N SER A 85 -11.91 8.75 -0.47
CA SER A 85 -12.53 10.06 -0.20
C SER A 85 -11.64 11.24 -0.60
N GLN A 86 -10.32 11.06 -0.58
CA GLN A 86 -9.34 12.04 -1.02
C GLN A 86 -8.09 11.34 -1.57
N THR A 87 -7.63 11.74 -2.76
CA THR A 87 -6.49 11.14 -3.46
C THR A 87 -5.15 11.72 -3.00
N SER A 88 -4.86 11.60 -1.70
CA SER A 88 -3.55 11.86 -1.10
C SER A 88 -3.00 10.56 -0.53
N HIS A 89 -3.65 10.05 0.51
CA HIS A 89 -3.49 8.71 1.03
C HIS A 89 -4.57 7.78 0.47
N TRP A 90 -4.51 6.50 0.83
CA TRP A 90 -5.64 5.56 0.70
C TRP A 90 -6.71 5.86 1.76
N GLN A 91 -7.28 7.07 1.68
CA GLN A 91 -8.22 7.59 2.66
C GLN A 91 -9.63 7.11 2.36
N ILE A 92 -10.33 6.59 3.37
CA ILE A 92 -11.72 6.16 3.29
C ILE A 92 -12.58 6.88 4.32
N SER A 93 -13.88 6.98 4.06
CA SER A 93 -14.85 7.47 5.04
C SER A 93 -15.27 6.35 5.98
N MET A 94 -15.22 6.60 7.28
CA MET A 94 -15.69 5.69 8.33
C MET A 94 -16.91 6.29 9.01
N ASN A 95 -18.00 5.51 9.14
CA ASN A 95 -19.24 6.01 9.74
C ASN A 95 -19.22 5.96 11.27
N ASN A 96 -18.81 4.83 11.84
CA ASN A 96 -18.70 4.66 13.28
C ASN A 96 -17.62 3.63 13.62
N ILE A 97 -17.13 3.71 14.85
CA ILE A 97 -16.42 2.65 15.54
C ILE A 97 -17.31 2.31 16.73
N SER A 98 -17.56 1.03 16.96
CA SER A 98 -18.40 0.61 18.10
C SER A 98 -17.72 -0.51 18.88
N MET A 99 -18.00 -0.56 20.18
CA MET A 99 -17.58 -1.63 21.08
C MET A 99 -18.80 -2.18 21.82
N ASN A 100 -19.07 -3.47 21.66
CA ASN A 100 -20.24 -4.15 22.25
C ASN A 100 -21.58 -3.48 21.90
N GLY A 101 -21.71 -2.96 20.68
CA GLY A 101 -22.93 -2.28 20.20
C GLY A 101 -23.06 -0.83 20.66
N THR A 102 -22.11 -0.31 21.44
CA THR A 102 -22.04 1.10 21.81
C THR A 102 -21.11 1.82 20.86
N VAL A 103 -21.63 2.86 20.22
CA VAL A 103 -20.88 3.80 19.37
C VAL A 103 -20.25 4.88 20.25
#